data_AF-A0A7U3GRL4-F1
#
_entry.id   AF-A0A7U3GRL4-F1
#
_cell.length_a   1.000
_cell.length_b   1.000
_cell.length_c   1.000
_cell.angle_alpha   90.00
_cell.angle_beta   90.00
_cell.angle_gamma   90.00
#
_symmetry.space_group_name_H-M   'P 1'
#
loop_
_entity.id
_entity.type
_entity.pdbx_description
1 polymer ?
#
loop_
_entity_poly.entity_id
_entity_poly.type
_entity_poly.pdbx_seq_one_letter_code
_entity_poly.pdbx_strand_id
1 'polypeptide(L)'
;MLKQGLYEQVINQIIRKELDSDIPPVSSIVPIDRKEIPKILSTYLADIIEKGLESAMNKGISPATQIGLINSTIKSLSDKFGDPELAGLSVATIPLR
;
A
#
# COMPACT_ATOMS: atom_id res chain seq x y z
N MET A 1 1.92 11.44 54.41
CA MET A 1 2.74 11.08 53.23
C MET A 1 2.02 9.96 52.50
N LEU A 2 1.64 10.16 51.23
CA LEU A 2 0.93 9.15 50.44
C LEU A 2 1.83 7.92 50.26
N LYS A 3 1.27 6.72 50.46
CA LYS A 3 2.02 5.45 50.37
C LYS A 3 2.74 5.32 49.03
N GLN A 4 3.98 4.83 49.04
CA GLN A 4 4.70 4.40 47.83
C GLN A 4 3.78 3.50 46.98
N GLY A 5 3.68 3.78 45.68
CA GLY A 5 2.83 3.04 44.74
C GLY A 5 1.56 3.77 44.29
N LEU A 6 1.01 4.70 45.09
CA LEU A 6 -0.25 5.35 44.72
C LEU A 6 -0.06 6.36 43.58
N TYR A 7 1.09 7.04 43.55
CA TYR A 7 1.45 7.93 42.45
C TYR A 7 1.63 7.16 41.15
N GLU A 8 2.35 6.04 41.18
CA GLU A 8 2.53 5.20 40.00
C GLU A 8 1.18 4.63 39.49
N GLN A 9 0.26 4.27 40.38
CA GLN A 9 -1.07 3.80 39.97
C GLN A 9 -1.90 4.88 39.27
N VAL A 10 -1.93 6.09 39.82
CA VAL A 10 -2.67 7.21 39.23
C VAL A 10 -2.08 7.60 37.87
N ILE A 11 -0.75 7.68 37.78
CA ILE A 11 -0.05 7.98 36.52
C ILE A 11 -0.33 6.88 35.49
N ASN A 12 -0.23 5.61 35.87
CA ASN A 12 -0.50 4.50 34.97
C ASN A 12 -1.96 4.46 34.50
N GLN A 13 -2.93 4.85 35.35
CA GLN A 13 -4.32 4.95 34.94
C GLN A 13 -4.56 6.10 33.96
N ILE A 14 -3.94 7.26 34.18
CA ILE A 14 -4.06 8.41 33.27
C ILE A 14 -3.47 8.07 31.91
N ILE A 15 -2.26 7.49 31.87
CA ILE A 15 -1.61 7.06 30.63
C ILE A 15 -2.44 6.02 29.89
N ARG A 16 -2.99 5.02 30.60
CA ARG A 16 -3.86 4.00 29.99
C ARG A 16 -5.11 4.62 29.39
N LYS A 17 -5.74 5.56 30.10
CA LYS A 17 -6.95 6.24 29.62
C LYS A 17 -6.68 7.09 28.39
N GLU A 18 -5.55 7.80 28.33
CA GLU A 18 -5.15 8.55 27.14
C GLU A 18 -4.85 7.61 25.97
N LEU A 19 -4.11 6.53 26.21
CA LEU A 19 -3.78 5.53 25.18
C LEU A 19 -5.04 4.83 24.62
N ASP A 20 -6.00 4.49 25.48
CA ASP A 20 -7.26 3.86 25.07
C ASP A 20 -8.21 4.86 24.37
N SER A 21 -8.03 6.17 24.56
CA SER A 21 -8.87 7.20 23.93
C SER A 21 -8.42 7.57 22.51
N ASP A 22 -7.12 7.45 22.22
CA ASP A 22 -6.53 7.78 20.92
C ASP A 22 -6.46 6.58 19.95
N ILE A 23 -6.69 5.36 20.43
CA ILE A 23 -6.75 4.17 19.58
C ILE A 23 -8.21 3.96 19.17
N PRO A 24 -8.59 4.22 17.90
CA PRO A 24 -9.93 3.90 17.45
C PRO A 24 -10.18 2.40 17.67
N PRO A 25 -11.33 2.00 18.23
CA PRO A 25 -11.60 0.60 18.54
C PRO A 25 -11.49 -0.21 17.24
N VAL A 26 -10.88 -1.40 17.31
CA VAL A 26 -10.66 -2.29 16.14
C VAL A 26 -11.98 -2.62 15.40
N SER A 27 -13.12 -2.41 16.04
CA SER A 27 -14.47 -2.49 15.46
C SER A 27 -14.84 -1.36 14.49
N SER A 28 -14.03 -0.31 14.38
CA SER A 28 -14.23 0.85 13.49
C SER A 28 -13.52 0.72 12.15
N ILE A 29 -12.93 -0.45 11.86
CA ILE A 29 -12.57 -0.81 10.49
C ILE A 29 -13.87 -1.22 9.81
N VAL A 30 -14.52 -0.26 9.15
CA VAL A 30 -15.69 -0.53 8.31
C VAL A 30 -15.32 -1.67 7.37
N PRO A 31 -16.08 -2.79 7.35
CA PRO A 31 -15.80 -3.87 6.43
C PRO A 31 -15.82 -3.30 5.01
N ILE A 32 -14.67 -3.34 4.34
CA ILE A 32 -14.54 -2.86 2.96
C ILE A 32 -15.63 -3.54 2.15
N ASP A 33 -16.50 -2.75 1.51
CA ASP A 33 -17.53 -3.31 0.63
C ASP A 33 -16.83 -4.18 -0.40
N ARG A 34 -17.22 -5.45 -0.50
CA ARG A 34 -16.62 -6.41 -1.43
C ARG A 34 -16.66 -5.91 -2.88
N LYS A 35 -17.63 -5.06 -3.21
CA LYS A 35 -17.74 -4.43 -4.54
C LYS A 35 -16.71 -3.33 -4.76
N GLU A 36 -16.20 -2.71 -3.69
CA GLU A 36 -15.17 -1.67 -3.76
C GLU A 36 -13.74 -2.19 -3.70
N ILE A 37 -13.54 -3.44 -3.25
CA ILE A 37 -12.21 -4.06 -3.15
C ILE A 37 -11.41 -3.96 -4.46
N PRO A 38 -11.94 -4.29 -5.65
CA PRO A 38 -11.17 -4.18 -6.88
C PRO A 38 -10.71 -2.75 -7.15
N LYS A 39 -11.57 -1.77 -6.90
CA LYS A 39 -11.28 -0.35 -7.08
C LYS A 39 -10.17 0.08 -6.12
N ILE A 40 -10.31 -0.19 -4.83
CA ILE A 40 -9.35 0.19 -3.79
C ILE A 40 -7.98 -0.46 -4.05
N LEU A 41 -7.94 -1.76 -4.37
CA LEU A 41 -6.69 -2.46 -4.66
C LEU A 41 -6.05 -1.97 -5.96
N SER A 42 -6.83 -1.64 -6.98
CA SER A 42 -6.30 -1.07 -8.22
C SER A 42 -5.67 0.30 -8.01
N THR A 43 -6.29 1.18 -7.21
CA THR A 43 -5.71 2.48 -6.83
C THR A 43 -4.43 2.28 -6.03
N TYR A 44 -4.43 1.38 -5.04
CA TYR A 44 -3.24 1.12 -4.25
C TYR A 44 -2.07 0.59 -5.08
N LEU A 45 -2.34 -0.32 -6.02
CA LEU A 45 -1.33 -0.83 -6.93
C LEU A 45 -0.80 0.27 -7.86
N ALA A 46 -1.67 1.16 -8.34
CA ALA A 46 -1.27 2.31 -9.17
C ALA A 46 -0.31 3.24 -8.41
N ASP A 47 -0.63 3.61 -7.17
CA ASP A 47 0.21 4.46 -6.33
C ASP A 47 1.61 3.85 -6.09
N ILE A 48 1.69 2.53 -5.89
CA ILE A 48 2.96 1.83 -5.71
C ILE A 48 3.78 1.87 -7.01
N ILE A 49 3.15 1.58 -8.14
CA ILE A 49 3.82 1.57 -9.44
C ILE A 49 4.33 2.97 -9.78
N GLU A 50 3.52 4.01 -9.58
CA GLU A 50 3.89 5.41 -9.82
C GLU A 50 5.12 5.81 -9.00
N LYS A 51 5.07 5.62 -7.67
CA LYS A 51 6.21 5.90 -6.79
C LYS A 51 7.45 5.08 -7.13
N GLY A 52 7.26 3.83 -7.55
CA GLY A 52 8.34 2.94 -7.99
C GLY A 52 9.03 3.46 -9.27
N LEU A 53 8.26 3.90 -10.25
CA LEU A 53 8.75 4.47 -11.51
C LEU A 53 9.41 5.84 -11.30
N GLU A 54 8.83 6.71 -10.46
CA GLU A 54 9.47 7.97 -10.07
C GLU A 54 10.82 7.73 -9.38
N SER A 55 10.89 6.77 -8.45
CA SER A 55 12.15 6.38 -7.81
C SER A 55 13.16 5.82 -8.81
N ALA A 56 12.70 5.02 -9.78
CA ALA A 56 13.54 4.48 -10.84
C ALA A 56 14.12 5.59 -11.73
N MET A 57 13.32 6.60 -12.08
CA MET A 57 13.76 7.78 -12.82
C MET A 57 14.80 8.57 -12.03
N ASN A 58 14.56 8.82 -10.74
CA ASN A 58 15.49 9.51 -9.85
C ASN A 58 16.83 8.77 -9.67
N LYS A 59 16.81 7.44 -9.83
CA LYS A 59 18.01 6.58 -9.79
C LYS A 59 18.69 6.40 -11.15
N GLY A 60 18.21 7.07 -12.20
CA GLY A 60 18.79 6.99 -13.54
C GLY A 60 18.51 5.67 -14.28
N ILE A 61 17.49 4.91 -13.88
CA ILE A 61 17.09 3.69 -14.58
C ILE A 61 16.50 4.07 -15.94
N SER A 62 17.01 3.47 -17.02
CA SER A 62 16.58 3.80 -18.38
C SER A 62 15.07 3.56 -18.59
N PRO A 63 14.39 4.38 -19.42
CA PRO A 63 12.98 4.16 -19.75
C PRO A 63 12.71 2.77 -20.34
N ALA A 64 13.64 2.22 -21.13
CA ALA A 64 13.53 0.87 -21.68
C ALA A 64 13.51 -0.22 -20.60
N THR A 65 14.35 -0.08 -19.57
CA THR A 65 14.35 -0.99 -18.41
C THR A 65 13.05 -0.87 -17.61
N GLN A 66 12.53 0.35 -17.42
CA GLN A 66 11.26 0.58 -16.73
C GLN A 66 10.08 -0.05 -17.50
N ILE A 67 10.03 0.12 -18.83
CA ILE A 67 9.03 -0.53 -19.69
C ILE A 67 9.13 -2.06 -19.57
N GLY A 68 10.34 -2.62 -19.57
CA GLY A 68 10.54 -4.06 -19.37
C GLY A 68 10.01 -4.57 -18.03
N LEU A 69 10.21 -3.82 -16.94
CA LEU A 69 9.68 -4.16 -15.61
C LEU A 69 8.15 -4.13 -15.58
N ILE A 70 7.54 -3.12 -16.19
CA ILE A 70 6.07 -3.03 -16.27
C ILE A 70 5.50 -4.17 -17.10
N ASN A 71 6.07 -4.48 -18.26
CA ASN A 71 5.61 -5.59 -19.10
C ASN A 71 5.76 -6.96 -18.40
N SER A 72 6.83 -7.16 -17.63
CA SER A 72 6.99 -8.37 -16.79
C SER A 72 5.94 -8.47 -15.69
N THR A 73 5.59 -7.33 -15.08
CA THR A 73 4.56 -7.25 -14.04
C THR A 73 3.17 -7.54 -14.63
N ILE A 74 2.83 -6.94 -15.78
CA ILE A 74 1.59 -7.20 -16.51
C ILE A 74 1.46 -8.69 -16.85
N LYS A 75 2.54 -9.30 -17.37
CA LYS A 75 2.56 -10.74 -17.65
C LYS A 75 2.32 -11.59 -16.40
N SER A 76 3.01 -11.26 -15.30
CA SER A 76 2.85 -11.99 -14.04
C SER A 76 1.43 -11.88 -13.46
N LEU A 77 0.78 -10.73 -13.63
CA LEU A 77 -0.62 -10.53 -13.22
C LEU A 77 -1.57 -11.31 -14.14
N SER A 78 -1.36 -11.27 -15.46
CA SER A 78 -2.12 -12.06 -16.43
C SER A 78 -2.07 -13.55 -16.12
N ASP A 79 -0.88 -14.09 -15.85
CA ASP A 79 -0.68 -15.50 -15.49
C ASP A 79 -1.39 -15.86 -14.17
N LYS A 80 -1.37 -14.98 -13.16
CA LYS A 80 -1.99 -15.21 -11.85
C LYS A 80 -3.51 -15.08 -11.87
N PHE A 81 -4.06 -14.16 -12.65
CA PHE A 81 -5.50 -13.98 -12.80
C PHE A 81 -6.12 -14.94 -13.82
N GLY A 82 -5.30 -15.64 -14.61
CA GLY A 82 -5.78 -16.51 -15.68
C GLY A 82 -6.48 -15.75 -16.80
N ASP A 83 -6.18 -14.45 -16.94
CA ASP A 83 -6.82 -13.55 -17.88
C ASP A 83 -5.80 -13.13 -18.95
N PRO A 84 -5.86 -13.74 -20.16
CA PRO A 84 -4.93 -13.45 -21.24
C PRO A 84 -5.16 -12.06 -21.86
N GLU A 85 -6.32 -11.43 -21.64
CA GLU A 85 -6.58 -10.07 -22.15
C GLU A 85 -5.68 -9.04 -21.46
N LEU A 86 -5.30 -9.28 -20.20
CA LEU A 86 -4.34 -8.44 -19.47
C LEU A 86 -2.96 -8.42 -20.13
N ALA A 87 -2.49 -9.53 -20.71
CA ALA A 87 -1.21 -9.56 -21.42
C ALA A 87 -1.23 -8.67 -22.68
N GLY A 88 -2.40 -8.51 -23.30
CA GLY A 88 -2.62 -7.62 -24.45
C GLY A 88 -2.52 -6.12 -24.11
N LEU A 89 -2.54 -5.76 -22.83
CA LEU A 89 -2.39 -4.38 -22.35
C LEU A 89 -0.92 -3.96 -22.12
N SER A 90 0.04 -4.79 -22.55
CA SER A 90 1.47 -4.49 -22.44
C SER A 90 1.85 -3.18 -23.13
N VAL A 91 2.79 -2.45 -22.53
CA VAL A 91 3.25 -1.16 -23.06
C VAL A 91 4.17 -1.41 -24.26
N ALA A 92 3.83 -0.81 -25.40
CA ALA A 92 4.68 -0.84 -26.59
C ALA A 92 6.03 -0.21 -26.26
N THR A 93 7.12 -0.94 -26.53
CA THR A 93 8.48 -0.39 -26.48
C THR A 93 8.56 0.73 -27.50
N ILE A 94 8.51 1.99 -27.05
CA ILE A 94 8.78 3.14 -27.91
C ILE A 94 10.21 2.97 -28.42
N PRO A 95 10.44 2.79 -29.74
CA PRO A 95 11.79 2.92 -30.26
C PRO A 95 12.14 4.39 -30.14
N LEU A 96 13.04 4.73 -29.21
CA LEU A 96 13.70 6.03 -29.20
C LEU A 96 14.39 6.19 -30.56
N ARG A 97 13.84 7.09 -31.37
CA ARG A 97 14.38 7.48 -32.68
C ARG A 97 15.25 8.72 -32.51
#